data_AF-A0A959BJ84-F1
#
_entry.id   AF-A0A959BJ84-F1
#
_cell.length_a   1.000
_cell.length_b   1.000
_cell.length_c   1.000
_cell.angle_alpha   90.00
_cell.angle_beta   90.00
_cell.angle_gamma   90.00
#
_symmetry.space_group_name_H-M   'P 1'
#
loop_
_entity.id
_entity.type
_entity.pdbx_description
1 polymer ?
#
loop_
_entity_poly.entity_id
_entity_poly.type
_entity_poly.pdbx_seq_one_letter_code
_entity_poly.pdbx_strand_id
1 'polypeptide(L)'
;YIKDPVAWEQLPVNKETKIKSIALGEQVQLLEEGPVYYRIRHKGVEGYIVKTYEGKPTLEPCLSQSGTDTTAGPYPPGESREEQALEKAMMESSTNWSRLSQQAAKLPWQETGTYLPEMGVRGRYAALKSLLNPAILEKIFGEKVYRSGPHRGADIDYANENTFGRYNPAFLRKLNTTLNLLSKNKLLTKQLQGLYDREFRIVLRTFYQAYPVAANNKNVMDGYQRILETPIEKRPDGRGVSPISRYFYEQFSDFSSGQGSDFLEDNMAARFWVRRSIDGTADEFYQLLQLTLRTFDPAFLSSQSTRIKQQPPTNLRKIDLGQIGKIDKQPENSLDLQQQALAFPIGGSVSAGGKTYRTLQFEANGPIWIAQNLDLEVKESWCYEDNPKNCEQYGRLYTWQSAQEACKQLGAGWRLPTDAEWKELANSFGGYYDAETDKDVGDPKKSYEALVEDGNRGFAAFPGGYRNLDGSFNYFGQYGYYWIGTEQDAQDAWYFYFNSLSGGLSRHAGGKSYGRSCRCLQGAPSNGID
;
A
#
# COMPACT_ATOMS: atom_id res chain seq x y z
N TYR A 1 -19.54 -31.51 -19.76
CA TYR A 1 -18.69 -32.06 -20.84
C TYR A 1 -17.34 -31.36 -20.73
N ILE A 2 -16.24 -32.10 -20.66
CA ILE A 2 -14.93 -31.57 -20.24
C ILE A 2 -14.13 -31.13 -21.45
N LYS A 3 -13.66 -29.88 -21.45
CA LYS A 3 -12.82 -29.30 -22.49
C LYS A 3 -11.53 -28.69 -21.93
N ASP A 4 -10.93 -29.37 -20.96
CA ASP A 4 -9.57 -29.08 -20.53
C ASP A 4 -8.75 -30.38 -20.49
N PRO A 5 -7.85 -30.61 -21.47
CA PRO A 5 -6.97 -31.78 -21.51
C PRO A 5 -5.84 -31.72 -20.48
N VAL A 6 -5.48 -30.53 -19.97
CA VAL A 6 -4.21 -30.31 -19.24
C VAL A 6 -4.26 -30.87 -17.82
N ALA A 7 -5.42 -30.83 -17.16
CA ALA A 7 -5.58 -31.34 -15.80
C ALA A 7 -5.47 -32.87 -15.68
N TRP A 8 -5.59 -33.60 -16.79
CA TRP A 8 -5.62 -35.07 -16.78
C TRP A 8 -4.24 -35.72 -16.81
N GLU A 9 -3.22 -35.03 -17.34
CA GLU A 9 -1.85 -35.56 -17.45
C GLU A 9 -1.10 -35.57 -16.11
N GLN A 10 -1.62 -34.88 -15.09
CA GLN A 10 -1.01 -34.77 -13.75
C GLN A 10 -1.52 -35.82 -12.75
N LEU A 11 -2.41 -36.74 -13.16
CA LEU A 11 -2.96 -37.75 -12.26
C LEU A 11 -2.04 -38.99 -12.13
N PRO A 12 -1.86 -39.52 -10.91
CA PRO A 12 -1.06 -40.72 -10.70
C PRO A 12 -1.83 -41.98 -11.15
N VAL A 13 -1.46 -42.47 -12.34
CA VAL A 13 -1.56 -43.86 -12.86
C VAL A 13 -2.81 -44.30 -13.68
N ASN A 14 -2.49 -45.01 -14.78
CA ASN A 14 -3.20 -45.88 -15.76
C ASN A 14 -4.68 -45.68 -16.12
N LYS A 15 -4.91 -45.64 -17.44
CA LYS A 15 -6.17 -45.38 -18.18
C LYS A 15 -7.38 -46.29 -17.89
N GLU A 16 -7.31 -47.26 -16.97
CA GLU A 16 -8.29 -48.35 -16.88
C GLU A 16 -9.39 -48.19 -15.81
N THR A 17 -9.30 -47.22 -14.90
CA THR A 17 -10.34 -46.96 -13.88
C THR A 17 -11.12 -45.68 -14.17
N LYS A 18 -11.80 -45.66 -15.33
CA LYS A 18 -12.58 -44.50 -15.81
C LYS A 18 -14.05 -44.63 -15.44
N ILE A 19 -14.48 -43.87 -14.43
CA ILE A 19 -15.92 -43.60 -14.22
C ILE A 19 -16.33 -42.53 -15.24
N LYS A 20 -17.02 -42.93 -16.31
CA LYS A 20 -17.32 -42.04 -17.47
C LYS A 20 -18.32 -40.92 -17.14
N SER A 21 -19.24 -41.14 -16.20
CA SER A 21 -20.26 -40.17 -15.79
C SER A 21 -20.93 -40.62 -14.49
N ILE A 22 -21.34 -39.66 -13.65
CA ILE A 22 -22.15 -39.87 -12.45
C ILE A 22 -23.37 -38.96 -12.56
N ALA A 23 -24.56 -39.48 -12.27
CA ALA A 23 -25.78 -38.69 -12.32
C ALA A 23 -25.90 -37.78 -11.09
N LEU A 24 -26.51 -36.60 -11.27
CA LEU A 24 -26.74 -35.65 -10.19
C LEU A 24 -27.63 -36.28 -9.10
N GLY A 25 -27.14 -36.30 -7.85
CA GLY A 25 -27.83 -36.89 -6.70
C GLY A 25 -27.42 -38.33 -6.35
N GLU A 26 -26.58 -38.99 -7.15
CA GLU A 26 -26.04 -40.30 -6.80
C GLU A 26 -24.99 -40.20 -5.68
N GLN A 27 -25.06 -41.11 -4.70
CA GLN A 27 -24.10 -41.20 -3.61
C GLN A 27 -22.81 -41.88 -4.09
N VAL A 28 -21.67 -41.32 -3.70
CA VAL A 28 -20.32 -41.86 -3.98
C VAL A 28 -19.54 -41.97 -2.69
N GLN A 29 -18.65 -42.96 -2.60
CA GLN A 29 -17.73 -43.04 -1.48
C GLN A 29 -16.46 -42.25 -1.82
N LEU A 30 -16.17 -41.19 -1.06
CA LEU A 30 -14.92 -40.45 -1.17
C LEU A 30 -13.79 -41.28 -0.53
N LEU A 31 -12.71 -41.50 -1.28
CA LEU A 31 -11.53 -42.23 -0.81
C LEU A 31 -10.37 -41.27 -0.51
N GLU A 32 -10.20 -40.22 -1.33
CA GLU A 32 -9.11 -39.26 -1.22
C GLU A 32 -9.50 -37.93 -1.87
N GLU A 33 -9.10 -36.81 -1.27
CA GLU A 33 -9.27 -35.48 -1.84
C GLU A 33 -7.91 -34.85 -2.18
N GLY A 34 -7.68 -34.63 -3.47
CA GLY A 34 -6.52 -33.93 -3.99
C GLY A 34 -6.83 -32.47 -4.35
N PRO A 35 -5.79 -31.66 -4.64
CA PRO A 35 -5.96 -30.24 -4.99
C PRO A 35 -6.81 -30.03 -6.25
N VAL A 36 -6.73 -30.95 -7.24
CA VAL A 36 -7.43 -30.84 -8.53
C VAL A 36 -8.35 -32.04 -8.84
N TYR A 37 -8.47 -33.01 -7.92
CA TYR A 37 -9.27 -34.21 -8.13
C TYR A 37 -9.93 -34.74 -6.84
N TYR A 38 -10.93 -35.60 -7.01
CA TYR A 38 -11.45 -36.51 -6.00
C TYR A 38 -11.19 -37.95 -6.45
N ARG A 39 -10.62 -38.78 -5.59
CA ARG A 39 -10.59 -40.23 -5.79
C ARG A 39 -11.80 -40.81 -5.08
N ILE A 40 -12.62 -41.55 -5.81
CA ILE A 40 -13.90 -42.04 -5.32
C ILE A 40 -14.09 -43.51 -5.68
N ARG A 41 -15.01 -44.17 -4.97
CA ARG A 41 -15.58 -45.46 -5.34
C ARG A 41 -17.07 -45.28 -5.64
N HIS A 42 -17.49 -45.70 -6.84
CA HIS A 42 -18.88 -45.65 -7.26
C HIS A 42 -19.29 -47.00 -7.86
N LYS A 43 -20.36 -47.61 -7.33
CA LYS A 43 -20.88 -48.92 -7.74
C LYS A 43 -19.81 -50.02 -7.83
N GLY A 44 -18.87 -50.03 -6.88
CA GLY A 44 -17.79 -51.03 -6.80
C GLY A 44 -16.55 -50.73 -7.66
N VAL A 45 -16.55 -49.64 -8.43
CA VAL A 45 -15.41 -49.22 -9.26
C VAL A 45 -14.73 -48.02 -8.62
N GLU A 46 -13.41 -48.08 -8.44
CA GLU A 46 -12.61 -46.92 -8.05
C GLU A 46 -12.24 -46.08 -9.27
N GLY A 47 -12.19 -44.77 -9.12
CA GLY A 47 -11.79 -43.86 -10.18
C GLY A 47 -11.57 -42.43 -9.70
N TYR A 48 -11.09 -41.58 -10.60
CA TYR A 48 -10.82 -40.17 -10.33
C TYR A 48 -11.85 -39.27 -11.02
N ILE A 49 -12.29 -38.24 -10.31
CA ILE A 49 -13.07 -37.12 -10.85
C ILE A 49 -12.23 -35.87 -10.75
N VAL A 50 -11.98 -35.19 -11.88
CA VAL A 50 -11.33 -33.88 -11.89
C VAL A 50 -12.31 -32.81 -11.42
N LYS A 51 -11.82 -31.91 -10.56
CA LYS A 51 -12.57 -30.73 -10.10
C LYS A 51 -12.74 -29.77 -11.29
N THR A 52 -13.78 -29.99 -12.09
CA THR A 52 -14.17 -29.05 -13.16
C THR A 52 -14.85 -27.85 -12.51
N TYR A 53 -14.25 -26.67 -12.68
CA TYR A 53 -14.89 -25.41 -12.29
C TYR A 53 -16.01 -25.09 -13.29
N GLU A 54 -17.15 -25.78 -13.15
CA GLU A 54 -18.42 -25.32 -13.68
C GLU A 54 -19.34 -24.97 -12.49
N GLY A 55 -19.70 -23.69 -12.41
CA GLY A 55 -20.81 -23.12 -11.65
C GLY A 55 -21.04 -23.65 -10.23
N LYS A 56 -20.64 -22.89 -9.21
CA LYS A 56 -21.21 -23.11 -7.88
C LYS A 56 -22.54 -22.36 -7.67
N PRO A 57 -23.44 -22.97 -6.90
CA PRO A 57 -24.83 -22.59 -6.73
C PRO A 57 -24.95 -21.37 -5.83
N THR A 58 -26.04 -20.64 -6.00
CA THR A 58 -26.62 -19.77 -4.97
C THR A 58 -26.70 -20.54 -3.64
N LEU A 59 -25.94 -20.11 -2.66
CA LEU A 59 -26.31 -20.31 -1.26
C LEU A 59 -27.58 -19.48 -1.04
N GLU A 60 -28.74 -20.11 -1.15
CA GLU A 60 -29.92 -19.62 -0.44
C GLU A 60 -29.59 -19.69 1.05
N PRO A 61 -29.65 -18.57 1.80
CA PRO A 61 -29.75 -18.65 3.24
C PRO A 61 -31.06 -19.36 3.57
N CYS A 62 -31.02 -20.30 4.53
CA CYS A 62 -32.21 -20.89 5.11
C CYS A 62 -33.22 -19.79 5.50
N LEU A 63 -34.28 -19.63 4.69
CA LEU A 63 -35.49 -18.91 5.06
C LEU A 63 -36.68 -19.83 4.81
N SER A 64 -36.86 -20.77 5.72
CA SER A 64 -38.16 -21.30 6.14
C SER A 64 -37.91 -21.95 7.51
N GLN A 65 -38.63 -21.70 8.59
CA GLN A 65 -40.03 -21.31 8.72
C GLN A 65 -40.24 -20.49 10.01
N SER A 66 -41.24 -19.61 9.95
CA SER A 66 -42.13 -19.18 11.05
C SER A 66 -41.56 -19.18 12.48
N GLY A 67 -41.08 -18.01 12.89
CA GLY A 67 -41.03 -17.61 14.29
C GLY A 67 -41.36 -16.13 14.35
N THR A 68 -42.60 -15.80 14.70
CA THR A 68 -42.97 -14.46 15.12
C THR A 68 -42.20 -14.15 16.40
N ASP A 69 -41.01 -13.55 16.28
CA ASP A 69 -40.35 -12.92 17.40
C ASP A 69 -40.26 -11.41 17.13
N THR A 70 -41.37 -10.76 17.46
CA THR A 70 -41.51 -9.32 17.56
C THR A 70 -40.72 -8.83 18.78
N THR A 71 -39.40 -8.70 18.66
CA THR A 71 -38.57 -7.95 19.62
C THR A 71 -37.39 -7.21 18.94
N ALA A 72 -37.54 -6.78 17.69
CA ALA A 72 -36.81 -5.61 17.22
C ALA A 72 -37.64 -4.38 17.57
N GLY A 73 -37.21 -3.62 18.58
CA GLY A 73 -37.88 -2.37 18.96
C GLY A 73 -38.06 -1.45 17.75
N PRO A 74 -39.15 -0.67 17.68
CA PRO A 74 -39.40 0.21 16.54
C PRO A 74 -38.26 1.24 16.46
N TYR A 75 -37.49 1.16 15.36
CA TYR A 75 -36.51 2.19 15.00
C TYR A 75 -37.22 3.52 14.75
N PRO A 76 -36.54 4.65 14.98
CA PRO A 76 -37.16 5.97 14.91
C PRO A 76 -37.82 6.22 13.55
N PRO A 77 -38.96 6.94 13.50
CA PRO A 77 -39.68 7.17 12.26
C PRO A 77 -38.86 8.07 11.31
N GLY A 78 -38.51 7.56 10.11
CA GLY A 78 -37.95 8.39 9.02
C GLY A 78 -36.84 7.77 8.16
N GLU A 79 -36.33 6.58 8.50
CA GLU A 79 -35.15 6.00 7.82
C GLU A 79 -35.54 5.17 6.57
N SER A 80 -34.87 5.42 5.44
CA SER A 80 -35.16 4.72 4.17
C SER A 80 -34.65 3.27 4.17
N ARG A 81 -35.17 2.42 3.27
CA ARG A 81 -34.73 1.01 3.15
C ARG A 81 -33.24 0.93 2.78
N GLU A 82 -32.77 1.90 2.00
CA GLU A 82 -31.39 2.06 1.57
C GLU A 82 -30.46 2.42 2.73
N GLU A 83 -30.89 3.35 3.60
CA GLU A 83 -30.15 3.74 4.82
C GLU A 83 -29.96 2.54 5.75
N GLN A 84 -31.04 1.80 6.03
CA GLN A 84 -30.99 0.63 6.91
C GLN A 84 -30.07 -0.47 6.37
N ALA A 85 -30.15 -0.75 5.07
CA ALA A 85 -29.32 -1.77 4.44
C ALA A 85 -27.83 -1.39 4.44
N LEU A 86 -27.51 -0.11 4.19
CA LEU A 86 -26.13 0.36 4.19
C LEU A 86 -25.56 0.46 5.60
N GLU A 87 -26.31 0.98 6.57
CA GLU A 87 -25.91 1.03 7.98
C GLU A 87 -25.58 -0.37 8.49
N LYS A 88 -26.45 -1.35 8.22
CA LYS A 88 -26.22 -2.75 8.57
C LYS A 88 -24.91 -3.27 7.98
N ALA A 89 -24.66 -3.04 6.69
CA ALA A 89 -23.43 -3.50 6.05
C ALA A 89 -22.17 -2.83 6.64
N MET A 90 -22.24 -1.53 6.98
CA MET A 90 -21.14 -0.80 7.63
C MET A 90 -20.86 -1.33 9.03
N MET A 91 -21.92 -1.61 9.80
CA MET A 91 -21.82 -2.18 11.13
C MET A 91 -21.22 -3.58 11.11
N GLU A 92 -21.73 -4.45 10.22
CA GLU A 92 -21.18 -5.80 10.03
C GLU A 92 -19.71 -5.76 9.62
N SER A 93 -19.34 -4.81 8.76
CA SER A 93 -17.95 -4.59 8.34
C SER A 93 -17.05 -4.22 9.51
N SER A 94 -17.50 -3.30 10.39
CA SER A 94 -16.74 -2.88 11.57
C SER A 94 -16.59 -3.99 12.60
N THR A 95 -17.69 -4.66 12.94
CA THR A 95 -17.69 -5.75 13.93
C THR A 95 -16.84 -6.93 13.47
N ASN A 96 -16.83 -7.25 12.18
CA ASN A 96 -16.13 -8.41 11.65
C ASN A 96 -14.77 -8.10 11.02
N TRP A 97 -14.29 -6.86 11.10
CA TRP A 97 -13.13 -6.41 10.31
C TRP A 97 -11.93 -7.34 10.41
N SER A 98 -11.49 -7.69 11.62
CA SER A 98 -10.33 -8.56 11.84
C SER A 98 -10.47 -9.92 11.14
N ARG A 99 -11.67 -10.53 11.20
CA ARG A 99 -11.94 -11.80 10.52
C ARG A 99 -11.95 -11.62 9.00
N LEU A 100 -12.59 -10.56 8.51
CA LEU A 100 -12.70 -10.27 7.07
C LEU A 100 -11.33 -9.96 6.45
N SER A 101 -10.51 -9.15 7.11
CA SER A 101 -9.17 -8.80 6.65
C SER A 101 -8.22 -10.00 6.68
N GLN A 102 -8.26 -10.84 7.72
CA GLN A 102 -7.48 -12.08 7.77
C GLN A 102 -7.90 -13.09 6.70
N GLN A 103 -9.18 -13.15 6.34
CA GLN A 103 -9.65 -13.97 5.24
C GLN A 103 -9.16 -13.43 3.90
N ALA A 104 -9.28 -12.11 3.69
CA ALA A 104 -8.81 -11.44 2.49
C ALA A 104 -7.30 -11.59 2.27
N ALA A 105 -6.49 -11.49 3.34
CA ALA A 105 -5.04 -11.62 3.30
C ALA A 105 -4.56 -13.00 2.79
N LYS A 106 -5.42 -14.02 2.82
CA LYS A 106 -5.09 -15.38 2.33
C LYS A 106 -5.54 -15.62 0.89
N LEU A 107 -6.25 -14.67 0.30
CA LEU A 107 -6.79 -14.82 -1.06
C LEU A 107 -5.69 -14.59 -2.11
N PRO A 108 -5.70 -15.36 -3.21
CA PRO A 108 -4.71 -15.21 -4.27
C PRO A 108 -4.95 -13.95 -5.10
N TRP A 109 -3.95 -13.55 -5.88
CA TRP A 109 -3.99 -12.35 -6.73
C TRP A 109 -5.22 -12.30 -7.65
N GLN A 110 -5.70 -13.45 -8.14
CA GLN A 110 -6.87 -13.53 -9.02
C GLN A 110 -8.16 -13.04 -8.34
N GLU A 111 -8.24 -13.13 -7.01
CA GLU A 111 -9.41 -12.71 -6.24
C GLU A 111 -9.30 -11.29 -5.67
N THR A 112 -8.07 -10.83 -5.41
CA THR A 112 -7.79 -9.54 -4.76
C THR A 112 -7.29 -8.48 -5.73
N GLY A 113 -6.72 -8.89 -6.86
CA GLY A 113 -5.99 -8.04 -7.80
C GLY A 113 -4.70 -7.47 -7.21
N THR A 114 -4.18 -7.99 -6.09
CA THR A 114 -2.96 -7.48 -5.45
C THR A 114 -2.12 -8.63 -4.89
N TYR A 115 -0.80 -8.43 -4.85
CA TYR A 115 0.13 -9.36 -4.18
C TYR A 115 0.25 -9.07 -2.68
N LEU A 116 -0.29 -7.94 -2.22
CA LEU A 116 -0.30 -7.49 -0.82
C LEU A 116 -1.75 -7.33 -0.34
N PRO A 117 -2.53 -8.41 -0.17
CA PRO A 117 -3.94 -8.35 0.21
C PRO A 117 -4.20 -7.93 1.65
N GLU A 118 -3.19 -7.94 2.51
CA GLU A 118 -3.19 -7.42 3.88
C GLU A 118 -3.18 -5.89 3.94
N MET A 119 -2.82 -5.22 2.84
CA MET A 119 -2.66 -3.78 2.77
C MET A 119 -3.24 -3.18 1.47
N GLY A 120 -3.24 -1.85 1.39
CA GLY A 120 -3.74 -1.12 0.22
C GLY A 120 -5.26 -1.19 0.00
N VAL A 121 -5.74 -0.49 -1.02
CA VAL A 121 -7.19 -0.36 -1.31
C VAL A 121 -7.81 -1.68 -1.77
N ARG A 122 -7.05 -2.49 -2.53
CA ARG A 122 -7.51 -3.76 -3.10
C ARG A 122 -7.72 -4.84 -2.04
N GLY A 123 -6.80 -4.95 -1.07
CA GLY A 123 -6.95 -5.84 0.08
C GLY A 123 -8.16 -5.49 0.95
N ARG A 124 -8.32 -4.20 1.26
CA ARG A 124 -9.49 -3.70 2.02
C ARG A 124 -10.81 -3.93 1.28
N TYR A 125 -10.82 -3.74 -0.03
CA TYR A 125 -12.00 -4.09 -0.83
C TYR A 125 -12.25 -5.61 -0.81
N ALA A 126 -11.23 -6.46 -0.91
CA ALA A 126 -11.38 -7.90 -0.81
C ALA A 126 -11.96 -8.36 0.55
N ALA A 127 -11.64 -7.66 1.65
CA ALA A 127 -12.26 -7.90 2.95
C ALA A 127 -13.75 -7.51 2.96
N LEU A 128 -14.12 -6.42 2.27
CA LEU A 128 -15.46 -5.86 2.29
C LEU A 128 -16.40 -6.41 1.23
N LYS A 129 -15.90 -6.97 0.12
CA LYS A 129 -16.70 -7.27 -1.09
C LYS A 129 -17.80 -8.31 -0.89
N SER A 130 -17.78 -9.09 0.20
CA SER A 130 -18.89 -9.96 0.58
C SER A 130 -20.10 -9.18 1.13
N LEU A 131 -19.86 -7.99 1.68
CA LEU A 131 -20.87 -7.08 2.25
C LEU A 131 -21.17 -5.90 1.32
N LEU A 132 -20.14 -5.40 0.63
CA LEU A 132 -20.17 -4.17 -0.17
C LEU A 132 -19.38 -4.37 -1.46
N ASN A 133 -20.07 -4.86 -2.49
CA ASN A 133 -19.56 -4.90 -3.87
C ASN A 133 -20.55 -4.21 -4.81
N PRO A 134 -20.21 -4.00 -6.10
CA PRO A 134 -21.11 -3.37 -7.04
C PRO A 134 -22.49 -4.03 -7.10
N ALA A 135 -22.57 -5.37 -7.17
CA ALA A 135 -23.85 -6.10 -7.21
C ALA A 135 -24.77 -5.76 -6.03
N ILE A 136 -24.20 -5.75 -4.81
CA ILE A 136 -24.94 -5.49 -3.58
C ILE A 136 -25.38 -4.03 -3.53
N LEU A 137 -24.48 -3.11 -3.89
CA LEU A 137 -24.79 -1.68 -3.95
C LEU A 137 -25.89 -1.38 -4.98
N GLU A 138 -25.90 -2.05 -6.13
CA GLU A 138 -26.97 -1.91 -7.12
C GLU A 138 -28.33 -2.36 -6.57
N LYS A 139 -28.35 -3.43 -5.77
CA LYS A 139 -29.57 -3.91 -5.10
C LYS A 139 -30.05 -2.96 -4.01
N ILE A 140 -29.12 -2.37 -3.24
CA ILE A 140 -29.46 -1.40 -2.19
C ILE A 140 -30.07 -0.16 -2.82
N PHE A 141 -29.41 0.44 -3.81
CA PHE A 141 -29.78 1.77 -4.32
C PHE A 141 -30.76 1.77 -5.52
N GLY A 142 -31.01 0.59 -6.10
CA GLY A 142 -31.81 0.44 -7.32
C GLY A 142 -31.19 1.16 -8.53
N GLU A 143 -29.89 1.45 -8.49
CA GLU A 143 -29.14 2.15 -9.54
C GLU A 143 -27.92 1.33 -9.92
N LYS A 144 -27.60 1.28 -11.22
CA LYS A 144 -26.31 0.73 -11.67
C LYS A 144 -25.15 1.52 -11.09
N VAL A 145 -24.15 0.84 -10.54
CA VAL A 145 -22.94 1.49 -9.96
C VAL A 145 -22.10 2.09 -11.07
N TYR A 146 -21.95 1.35 -12.17
CA TYR A 146 -21.22 1.77 -13.36
C TYR A 146 -22.19 1.96 -14.53
N ARG A 147 -22.05 3.07 -15.28
CA ARG A 147 -22.75 3.27 -16.56
C ARG A 147 -22.18 2.38 -17.66
N SER A 148 -20.85 2.20 -17.64
CA SER A 148 -20.13 1.41 -18.63
C SER A 148 -18.75 1.03 -18.09
N GLY A 149 -18.08 0.11 -18.78
CA GLY A 149 -16.75 -0.36 -18.43
C GLY A 149 -16.73 -1.87 -18.23
N PRO A 150 -15.64 -2.41 -17.66
CA PRO A 150 -15.46 -3.85 -17.56
C PRO A 150 -16.29 -4.48 -16.43
N HIS A 151 -16.83 -3.66 -15.52
CA HIS A 151 -17.62 -4.11 -14.37
C HIS A 151 -19.11 -4.14 -14.72
N ARG A 152 -19.76 -5.31 -14.60
CA ARG A 152 -21.18 -5.52 -14.96
C ARG A 152 -22.06 -5.92 -13.76
N GLY A 153 -22.00 -5.15 -12.68
CA GLY A 153 -22.74 -5.45 -11.45
C GLY A 153 -22.35 -6.78 -10.80
N ALA A 154 -21.24 -7.39 -11.21
CA ALA A 154 -20.58 -8.48 -10.51
C ALA A 154 -19.55 -7.87 -9.54
N ASP A 155 -18.34 -8.42 -9.51
CA ASP A 155 -17.20 -7.87 -8.80
C ASP A 155 -16.37 -6.93 -9.72
N ILE A 156 -15.31 -6.34 -9.17
CA ILE A 156 -14.32 -5.56 -9.93
C ILE A 156 -13.50 -6.50 -10.81
N ASP A 157 -13.33 -6.11 -12.08
CA ASP A 157 -12.45 -6.75 -13.05
C ASP A 157 -11.09 -6.06 -13.01
N TYR A 158 -10.10 -6.73 -12.43
CA TYR A 158 -8.74 -6.20 -12.29
C TYR A 158 -7.87 -6.43 -13.53
N ALA A 159 -8.28 -7.32 -14.44
CA ALA A 159 -7.48 -7.76 -15.57
C ALA A 159 -7.69 -6.88 -16.82
N ASN A 160 -8.73 -6.04 -16.84
CA ASN A 160 -8.99 -5.19 -17.99
C ASN A 160 -8.03 -3.99 -18.07
N GLU A 161 -7.24 -3.94 -19.14
CA GLU A 161 -6.31 -2.84 -19.44
C GLU A 161 -6.79 -1.92 -20.58
N ASN A 162 -7.95 -2.15 -21.16
CA ASN A 162 -8.45 -1.37 -22.32
C ASN A 162 -9.56 -0.40 -21.96
N THR A 163 -10.18 -0.59 -20.80
CA THR A 163 -11.21 0.30 -20.28
C THR A 163 -11.15 0.32 -18.76
N PHE A 164 -11.84 1.28 -18.16
CA PHE A 164 -12.07 1.34 -16.73
C PHE A 164 -13.57 1.52 -16.45
N GLY A 165 -14.00 1.24 -15.22
CA GLY A 165 -15.38 1.47 -14.80
C GLY A 165 -15.71 2.95 -14.78
N ARG A 166 -16.72 3.36 -15.55
CA ARG A 166 -17.27 4.73 -15.57
C ARG A 166 -18.47 4.77 -14.63
N TYR A 167 -18.36 5.50 -13.53
CA TYR A 167 -19.40 5.51 -12.51
C TYR A 167 -20.69 6.14 -13.03
N ASN A 168 -21.81 5.77 -12.39
CA ASN A 168 -23.08 6.41 -12.61
C ASN A 168 -23.29 7.57 -11.62
N PRO A 169 -23.26 8.84 -12.06
CA PRO A 169 -23.62 9.99 -11.24
C PRO A 169 -24.95 9.85 -10.48
N ALA A 170 -25.95 9.16 -11.02
CA ALA A 170 -27.23 8.95 -10.32
C ALA A 170 -27.05 8.08 -9.07
N PHE A 171 -26.28 6.99 -9.19
CA PHE A 171 -25.88 6.16 -8.06
C PHE A 171 -25.09 6.96 -7.03
N LEU A 172 -24.08 7.75 -7.46
CA LEU A 172 -23.26 8.54 -6.55
C LEU A 172 -24.06 9.60 -5.77
N ARG A 173 -25.04 10.25 -6.41
CA ARG A 173 -25.94 11.20 -5.72
C ARG A 173 -26.79 10.51 -4.65
N LYS A 174 -27.35 9.33 -4.94
CA LYS A 174 -28.09 8.55 -3.93
C LYS A 174 -27.17 8.13 -2.79
N LEU A 175 -25.98 7.61 -3.10
CA LEU A 175 -24.98 7.24 -2.10
C LEU A 175 -24.59 8.42 -1.20
N ASN A 176 -24.31 9.60 -1.78
CA ASN A 176 -23.99 10.80 -1.02
C ASN A 176 -25.13 11.24 -0.11
N THR A 177 -26.37 11.17 -0.60
CA THR A 177 -27.56 11.52 0.19
C THR A 177 -27.71 10.59 1.40
N THR A 178 -27.64 9.29 1.17
CA THR A 178 -27.73 8.25 2.21
C THR A 178 -26.60 8.39 3.23
N LEU A 179 -25.35 8.50 2.79
CA LEU A 179 -24.20 8.63 3.71
C LEU A 179 -24.23 9.95 4.50
N ASN A 180 -24.77 11.03 3.94
CA ASN A 180 -24.95 12.29 4.67
C ASN A 180 -26.00 12.16 5.77
N LEU A 181 -27.04 11.34 5.58
CA LEU A 181 -28.00 11.02 6.63
C LEU A 181 -27.34 10.14 7.70
N LEU A 182 -26.68 9.06 7.29
CA LEU A 182 -25.98 8.14 8.21
C LEU A 182 -24.86 8.82 9.01
N SER A 183 -24.16 9.81 8.46
CA SER A 183 -23.13 10.57 9.18
C SER A 183 -23.67 11.34 10.40
N LYS A 184 -24.99 11.58 10.46
CA LYS A 184 -25.63 12.25 11.61
C LYS A 184 -25.94 11.27 12.75
N ASN A 185 -25.91 9.96 12.49
CA ASN A 185 -26.07 8.92 13.51
C ASN A 185 -24.78 8.83 14.34
N LYS A 186 -24.79 9.44 15.53
CA LYS A 186 -23.61 9.50 16.43
C LYS A 186 -23.18 8.13 16.95
N LEU A 187 -24.10 7.18 17.08
CA LEU A 187 -23.76 5.84 17.54
C LEU A 187 -22.99 5.09 16.46
N LEU A 188 -23.50 5.11 15.24
CA LEU A 188 -22.87 4.54 14.05
C LEU A 188 -21.47 5.15 13.85
N THR A 189 -21.35 6.48 13.82
CA THR A 189 -20.05 7.13 13.59
C THR A 189 -19.05 6.83 14.70
N LYS A 190 -19.48 6.79 15.96
CA LYS A 190 -18.60 6.37 17.08
C LYS A 190 -18.11 4.93 16.93
N GLN A 191 -18.97 4.01 16.49
CA GLN A 191 -18.60 2.60 16.29
C GLN A 191 -17.68 2.40 15.08
N LEU A 192 -17.80 3.24 14.05
CA LEU A 192 -16.95 3.20 12.86
C LEU A 192 -15.61 3.92 13.03
N GLN A 193 -15.49 4.85 13.98
CA GLN A 193 -14.28 5.67 14.16
C GLN A 193 -13.01 4.81 14.32
N GLY A 194 -13.07 3.76 15.13
CA GLY A 194 -11.91 2.89 15.35
C GLY A 194 -11.48 2.13 14.09
N LEU A 195 -12.43 1.74 13.24
CA LEU A 195 -12.13 1.13 11.94
C LEU A 195 -11.51 2.17 11.00
N TYR A 196 -12.11 3.36 10.90
CA TYR A 196 -11.59 4.46 10.09
C TYR A 196 -10.14 4.78 10.48
N ASP A 197 -9.87 4.97 11.76
CA ASP A 197 -8.57 5.38 12.28
C ASP A 197 -7.44 4.40 11.94
N ARG A 198 -7.75 3.09 12.02
CA ARG A 198 -6.76 2.04 11.75
C ARG A 198 -6.58 1.75 10.28
N GLU A 199 -7.65 1.78 9.49
CA GLU A 199 -7.66 1.19 8.15
C GLU A 199 -7.78 2.19 7.02
N PHE A 200 -8.54 3.28 7.24
CA PHE A 200 -8.95 4.16 6.14
C PHE A 200 -8.39 5.57 6.24
N ARG A 201 -7.92 5.99 7.42
CA ARG A 201 -7.46 7.37 7.66
C ARG A 201 -6.37 7.80 6.68
N ILE A 202 -5.30 7.01 6.54
CA ILE A 202 -4.19 7.37 5.64
C ILE A 202 -4.66 7.38 4.19
N VAL A 203 -5.26 6.27 3.73
CA VAL A 203 -5.80 6.14 2.38
C VAL A 203 -6.70 7.31 1.99
N LEU A 204 -7.65 7.68 2.84
CA LEU A 204 -8.63 8.72 2.53
C LEU A 204 -8.00 10.12 2.55
N ARG A 205 -7.02 10.39 3.41
CA ARG A 205 -6.22 11.62 3.36
C ARG A 205 -5.42 11.72 2.06
N THR A 206 -4.77 10.63 1.65
CA THR A 206 -4.03 10.54 0.39
C THR A 206 -4.91 10.83 -0.82
N PHE A 207 -6.08 10.19 -0.89
CA PHE A 207 -7.06 10.47 -1.94
C PHE A 207 -7.50 11.94 -1.90
N TYR A 208 -7.68 12.54 -0.72
CA TYR A 208 -8.08 13.94 -0.62
C TYR A 208 -7.01 14.89 -1.16
N GLN A 209 -5.75 14.62 -0.85
CA GLN A 209 -4.61 15.42 -1.28
C GLN A 209 -4.26 15.23 -2.75
N ALA A 210 -4.53 14.05 -3.33
CA ALA A 210 -4.31 13.76 -4.74
C ALA A 210 -5.29 14.50 -5.66
N TYR A 211 -6.49 14.83 -5.17
CA TYR A 211 -7.54 15.49 -5.96
C TYR A 211 -7.06 16.73 -6.72
N PRO A 212 -6.52 17.79 -6.06
CA PRO A 212 -6.13 19.03 -6.74
C PRO A 212 -5.05 18.84 -7.80
N VAL A 213 -4.19 17.82 -7.64
CA VAL A 213 -3.06 17.56 -8.55
C VAL A 213 -3.49 16.70 -9.74
N ALA A 214 -4.33 15.70 -9.51
CA ALA A 214 -4.66 14.69 -10.52
C ALA A 214 -5.98 14.99 -11.27
N ALA A 215 -6.99 15.54 -10.60
CA ALA A 215 -8.32 15.70 -11.22
C ALA A 215 -8.34 16.75 -12.34
N ASN A 216 -7.56 17.83 -12.18
CA ASN A 216 -7.57 18.95 -13.13
C ASN A 216 -6.45 18.89 -14.18
N ASN A 217 -5.71 17.77 -14.26
CA ASN A 217 -4.57 17.65 -15.17
C ASN A 217 -5.01 17.11 -16.55
N LYS A 218 -5.42 18.03 -17.43
CA LYS A 218 -5.89 17.70 -18.79
C LYS A 218 -4.86 16.95 -19.63
N ASN A 219 -3.59 17.34 -19.57
CA ASN A 219 -2.53 16.66 -20.32
C ASN A 219 -2.42 15.18 -19.92
N VAL A 220 -2.52 14.92 -18.62
CA VAL A 220 -2.49 13.56 -18.10
C VAL A 220 -3.73 12.77 -18.51
N MET A 221 -4.92 13.37 -18.48
CA MET A 221 -6.16 12.75 -18.96
C MET A 221 -6.08 12.38 -20.44
N ASP A 222 -5.67 13.33 -21.29
CA ASP A 222 -5.58 13.13 -22.74
C ASP A 222 -4.54 12.04 -23.08
N GLY A 223 -3.40 12.02 -22.38
CA GLY A 223 -2.40 10.96 -22.59
C GLY A 223 -2.87 9.59 -22.12
N TYR A 224 -3.61 9.51 -21.02
CA TYR A 224 -4.21 8.24 -20.58
C TYR A 224 -5.25 7.74 -21.59
N GLN A 225 -6.10 8.62 -22.13
CA GLN A 225 -7.06 8.26 -23.17
C GLN A 225 -6.36 7.74 -24.44
N ARG A 226 -5.28 8.39 -24.89
CA ARG A 226 -4.46 7.90 -26.02
C ARG A 226 -3.92 6.49 -25.79
N ILE A 227 -3.49 6.17 -24.56
CA ILE A 227 -3.04 4.81 -24.21
C ILE A 227 -4.18 3.80 -24.35
N LEU A 228 -5.38 4.13 -23.85
CA LEU A 228 -6.55 3.24 -23.95
C LEU A 228 -6.99 3.01 -25.41
N GLU A 229 -6.90 4.04 -26.25
CA GLU A 229 -7.19 3.98 -27.68
C GLU A 229 -6.14 3.20 -28.48
N THR A 230 -4.92 3.09 -27.94
CA THR A 230 -3.84 2.32 -28.57
C THR A 230 -4.06 0.82 -28.33
N PRO A 231 -4.12 -0.02 -29.38
CA PRO A 231 -4.21 -1.48 -29.25
C PRO A 231 -3.09 -2.03 -28.38
N ILE A 232 -3.38 -3.04 -27.54
CA ILE A 232 -2.41 -3.58 -26.55
C ILE A 232 -1.10 -3.97 -27.22
N GLU A 233 -1.16 -4.61 -28.39
CA GLU A 233 -0.02 -5.11 -29.15
C GLU A 233 0.88 -3.98 -29.67
N LYS A 234 0.36 -2.75 -29.74
CA LYS A 234 1.06 -1.55 -30.19
C LYS A 234 1.50 -0.65 -29.04
N ARG A 235 1.15 -0.99 -27.79
CA ARG A 235 1.61 -0.23 -26.63
C ARG A 235 3.11 -0.52 -26.41
N PRO A 236 3.90 0.48 -26.01
CA PRO A 236 5.32 0.28 -25.71
C PRO A 236 5.49 -0.87 -24.72
N ASP A 237 6.43 -1.78 -24.99
CA ASP A 237 6.68 -2.96 -24.18
C ASP A 237 7.18 -2.56 -22.79
N GLY A 238 6.34 -2.77 -21.80
CA GLY A 238 6.53 -2.21 -20.47
C GLY A 238 7.50 -2.97 -19.57
N ARG A 239 8.54 -3.68 -20.07
CA ARG A 239 9.50 -4.45 -19.24
C ARG A 239 8.88 -5.19 -18.02
N GLY A 240 7.68 -5.79 -18.18
CA GLY A 240 6.96 -6.49 -17.11
C GLY A 240 5.95 -5.67 -16.28
N VAL A 241 5.73 -4.39 -16.60
CA VAL A 241 4.74 -3.50 -15.97
C VAL A 241 3.73 -3.03 -17.01
N SER A 242 2.43 -3.00 -16.67
CA SER A 242 1.39 -2.50 -17.59
C SER A 242 1.73 -1.07 -18.07
N PRO A 243 1.60 -0.77 -19.38
CA PRO A 243 1.82 0.57 -19.93
C PRO A 243 1.03 1.66 -19.19
N ILE A 244 -0.15 1.33 -18.68
CA ILE A 244 -0.96 2.24 -17.88
C ILE A 244 -0.27 2.53 -16.54
N SER A 245 0.18 1.51 -15.82
CA SER A 245 0.86 1.68 -14.54
C SER A 245 2.13 2.50 -14.70
N ARG A 246 2.91 2.24 -15.76
CA ARG A 246 4.10 3.04 -16.11
C ARG A 246 3.76 4.50 -16.40
N TYR A 247 2.71 4.75 -17.18
CA TYR A 247 2.28 6.12 -17.47
C TYR A 247 1.95 6.90 -16.21
N PHE A 248 1.14 6.34 -15.32
CA PHE A 248 0.80 7.01 -14.06
C PHE A 248 2.02 7.21 -13.15
N TYR A 249 2.93 6.24 -13.11
CA TYR A 249 4.22 6.37 -12.43
C TYR A 249 4.99 7.60 -12.92
N GLU A 250 5.17 7.72 -14.24
CA GLU A 250 5.93 8.83 -14.84
C GLU A 250 5.25 10.20 -14.65
N GLN A 251 3.91 10.24 -14.58
CA GLN A 251 3.17 11.49 -14.41
C GLN A 251 3.06 11.96 -12.95
N PHE A 252 3.19 11.04 -11.97
CA PHE A 252 2.92 11.33 -10.56
C PHE A 252 4.04 10.90 -9.61
N SER A 253 5.23 10.56 -10.12
CA SER A 253 6.42 10.25 -9.30
C SER A 253 6.72 11.34 -8.27
N ASP A 254 6.58 12.60 -8.68
CA ASP A 254 6.87 13.75 -7.81
C ASP A 254 5.79 13.95 -6.74
N PHE A 255 4.52 13.67 -7.09
CA PHE A 255 3.41 13.68 -6.12
C PHE A 255 3.60 12.62 -5.04
N SER A 256 4.09 11.43 -5.42
CA SER A 256 4.32 10.30 -4.51
C SER A 256 5.47 10.48 -3.51
N SER A 257 6.22 11.59 -3.62
CA SER A 257 7.43 11.82 -2.84
C SER A 257 7.20 12.61 -1.54
N GLY A 258 5.98 13.12 -1.28
CA GLY A 258 5.80 14.23 -0.34
C GLY A 258 4.66 14.19 0.69
N GLN A 259 3.86 13.10 0.82
CA GLN A 259 2.66 13.12 1.70
C GLN A 259 2.58 12.02 2.78
N GLY A 260 3.59 11.16 2.95
CA GLY A 260 3.62 10.17 4.03
C GLY A 260 2.68 8.97 3.86
N SER A 261 2.12 8.78 2.67
CA SER A 261 1.44 7.55 2.23
C SER A 261 2.38 6.64 1.44
N ASP A 262 2.02 5.36 1.34
CA ASP A 262 2.66 4.38 0.46
C ASP A 262 2.64 4.90 -1.00
N PHE A 263 3.77 4.77 -1.68
CA PHE A 263 3.95 5.07 -3.10
C PHE A 263 2.86 4.45 -4.00
N LEU A 264 2.46 3.21 -3.70
CA LEU A 264 1.39 2.52 -4.41
C LEU A 264 0.04 3.18 -4.16
N GLU A 265 -0.23 3.65 -2.94
CA GLU A 265 -1.45 4.36 -2.58
C GLU A 265 -1.53 5.74 -3.25
N ASP A 266 -0.41 6.47 -3.33
CA ASP A 266 -0.32 7.76 -4.03
C ASP A 266 -0.61 7.62 -5.54
N ASN A 267 0.00 6.62 -6.18
CA ASN A 267 -0.22 6.32 -7.59
C ASN A 267 -1.66 5.87 -7.86
N MET A 268 -2.22 5.04 -6.97
CA MET A 268 -3.62 4.63 -7.05
C MET A 268 -4.57 5.80 -6.90
N ALA A 269 -4.31 6.72 -5.97
CA ALA A 269 -5.11 7.92 -5.72
C ALA A 269 -5.11 8.85 -6.94
N ALA A 270 -3.94 9.13 -7.50
CA ALA A 270 -3.82 9.94 -8.72
C ALA A 270 -4.54 9.28 -9.91
N ARG A 271 -4.32 7.98 -10.12
CA ARG A 271 -5.01 7.20 -11.16
C ARG A 271 -6.52 7.15 -10.96
N PHE A 272 -6.99 7.13 -9.72
CA PHE A 272 -8.41 7.22 -9.42
C PHE A 272 -8.98 8.56 -9.91
N TRP A 273 -8.39 9.68 -9.53
CA TRP A 273 -8.91 11.00 -9.89
C TRP A 273 -8.86 11.32 -11.38
N VAL A 274 -7.83 10.88 -12.09
CA VAL A 274 -7.77 11.02 -13.55
C VAL A 274 -8.94 10.28 -14.21
N ARG A 275 -9.23 9.05 -13.77
CA ARG A 275 -10.38 8.27 -14.28
C ARG A 275 -11.73 8.92 -13.93
N ARG A 276 -11.88 9.47 -12.72
CA ARG A 276 -13.09 10.18 -12.29
C ARG A 276 -13.31 11.48 -13.03
N SER A 277 -12.24 12.14 -13.45
CA SER A 277 -12.33 13.37 -14.22
C SER A 277 -12.76 13.07 -15.66
N ILE A 278 -12.26 11.97 -16.24
CA ILE A 278 -12.65 11.50 -17.57
C ILE A 278 -14.10 11.01 -17.64
N ASP A 279 -14.64 10.39 -16.58
CA ASP A 279 -16.04 9.96 -16.52
C ASP A 279 -17.00 11.03 -15.95
N GLY A 280 -16.47 12.20 -15.57
CA GLY A 280 -17.25 13.33 -15.09
C GLY A 280 -17.83 13.15 -13.69
N THR A 281 -17.22 12.30 -12.84
CA THR A 281 -17.67 12.03 -11.47
C THR A 281 -16.70 12.48 -10.37
N ALA A 282 -15.64 13.19 -10.73
CA ALA A 282 -14.61 13.63 -9.80
C ALA A 282 -15.17 14.49 -8.66
N ASP A 283 -16.05 15.45 -8.97
CA ASP A 283 -16.63 16.33 -7.96
C ASP A 283 -17.54 15.56 -6.98
N GLU A 284 -18.37 14.62 -7.46
CA GLU A 284 -19.25 13.83 -6.59
C GLU A 284 -18.45 12.95 -5.61
N PHE A 285 -17.35 12.35 -6.08
CA PHE A 285 -16.45 11.59 -5.21
C PHE A 285 -15.68 12.48 -4.25
N TYR A 286 -15.29 13.69 -4.67
CA TYR A 286 -14.61 14.62 -3.79
C TYR A 286 -15.53 15.13 -2.69
N GLN A 287 -16.81 15.39 -2.99
CA GLN A 287 -17.83 15.71 -2.00
C GLN A 287 -18.05 14.56 -1.01
N LEU A 288 -18.10 13.31 -1.51
CA LEU A 288 -18.20 12.13 -0.66
C LEU A 288 -17.01 12.05 0.31
N LEU A 289 -15.80 12.24 -0.21
CA LEU A 289 -14.58 12.20 0.58
C LEU A 289 -14.54 13.32 1.64
N GLN A 290 -14.97 14.52 1.28
CA GLN A 290 -15.13 15.64 2.22
C GLN A 290 -16.13 15.30 3.32
N LEU A 291 -17.27 14.69 2.99
CA LEU A 291 -18.25 14.26 3.99
C LEU A 291 -17.64 13.24 4.96
N THR A 292 -16.92 12.24 4.46
CA THR A 292 -16.25 11.24 5.29
C THR A 292 -15.21 11.88 6.21
N LEU A 293 -14.34 12.75 5.68
CA LEU A 293 -13.33 13.45 6.46
C LEU A 293 -13.94 14.41 7.49
N ARG A 294 -15.03 15.13 7.17
CA ARG A 294 -15.74 15.95 8.17
C ARG A 294 -16.27 15.12 9.33
N THR A 295 -16.68 13.88 9.02
CA THR A 295 -17.31 12.99 9.98
C THR A 295 -16.28 12.33 10.90
N PHE A 296 -15.17 11.84 10.35
CA PHE A 296 -14.20 11.01 11.08
C PHE A 296 -12.84 11.68 11.31
N ASP A 297 -12.53 12.77 10.61
CA ASP A 297 -11.23 13.44 10.65
C ASP A 297 -11.30 14.97 10.45
N PRO A 298 -12.16 15.68 11.22
CA PRO A 298 -12.40 17.10 11.02
C PRO A 298 -11.16 17.96 11.27
N ALA A 299 -10.24 17.50 12.12
CA ALA A 299 -8.98 18.19 12.41
C ALA A 299 -8.07 18.26 11.17
N PHE A 300 -7.93 17.14 10.45
CA PHE A 300 -7.19 17.12 9.18
C PHE A 300 -7.85 18.04 8.15
N LEU A 301 -9.16 17.94 7.96
CA LEU A 301 -9.83 18.75 6.95
C LEU A 301 -9.73 20.26 7.26
N SER A 302 -9.79 20.62 8.55
CA SER A 302 -9.60 21.99 9.01
C SER A 302 -8.18 22.48 8.74
N SER A 303 -7.16 21.64 8.98
CA SER A 303 -5.76 22.02 8.70
C SER A 303 -5.50 22.23 7.21
N GLN A 304 -6.15 21.47 6.33
CA GLN A 304 -6.07 21.69 4.88
C GLN A 304 -6.75 23.00 4.45
N SER A 305 -7.86 23.38 5.08
CA SER A 305 -8.55 24.64 4.81
C SER A 305 -7.75 25.85 5.27
N THR A 306 -7.03 25.75 6.39
CA THR A 306 -6.11 26.77 6.89
C THR A 306 -4.88 26.90 5.98
N ARG A 307 -4.34 25.78 5.45
CA ARG A 307 -3.27 25.76 4.44
C ARG A 307 -3.67 26.50 3.15
N ILE A 308 -4.91 26.32 2.69
CA ILE A 308 -5.47 27.01 1.51
C ILE A 308 -5.76 28.49 1.78
N LYS A 309 -6.01 28.90 3.04
CA LYS A 309 -6.18 30.32 3.41
C LYS A 309 -4.86 31.04 3.69
N GLN A 310 -3.82 30.30 4.11
CA GLN A 310 -2.44 30.78 4.31
C GLN A 310 -1.61 30.77 3.02
N GLN A 311 -2.12 30.13 1.96
CA GLN A 311 -1.66 30.30 0.59
C GLN A 311 -2.67 31.23 -0.14
N PRO A 312 -2.32 32.47 -0.51
CA PRO A 312 -3.13 33.17 -1.52
C PRO A 312 -3.16 32.32 -2.80
N PRO A 313 -4.21 32.39 -3.64
CA PRO A 313 -4.27 31.61 -4.87
C PRO A 313 -3.17 32.10 -5.83
N THR A 314 -1.99 31.51 -5.74
CA THR A 314 -0.89 31.75 -6.66
C THR A 314 -1.03 30.81 -7.86
N ASN A 315 -1.69 31.36 -8.88
CA ASN A 315 -1.67 30.97 -10.29
C ASN A 315 -2.55 29.79 -10.74
N LEU A 316 -3.80 30.09 -11.11
CA LEU A 316 -4.23 29.69 -12.46
C LEU A 316 -3.33 30.44 -13.44
N ARG A 317 -2.28 29.80 -13.96
CA ARG A 317 -1.52 30.36 -15.08
C ARG A 317 -2.45 30.44 -16.28
N LYS A 318 -2.93 31.63 -16.63
CA LYS A 318 -2.97 31.98 -18.06
C LYS A 318 -1.51 31.98 -18.49
N ILE A 319 -1.14 31.00 -19.29
CA ILE A 319 0.18 30.96 -19.92
C ILE A 319 0.21 32.14 -20.89
N ASP A 320 1.04 33.14 -20.57
CA ASP A 320 1.64 34.00 -21.58
C ASP A 320 3.15 33.70 -21.60
N LEU A 321 3.67 33.35 -22.77
CA LEU A 321 4.98 32.75 -23.02
C LEU A 321 6.06 33.82 -23.15
N GLY A 322 6.28 34.59 -22.09
CA GLY A 322 7.22 35.72 -22.12
C GLY A 322 8.15 35.79 -20.91
N GLN A 323 9.37 35.26 -21.09
CA GLN A 323 10.60 35.61 -20.37
C GLN A 323 11.04 34.79 -19.15
N ILE A 324 12.29 34.34 -19.27
CA ILE A 324 13.13 33.56 -18.38
C ILE A 324 13.97 34.54 -17.54
N GLY A 325 14.19 34.24 -16.26
CA GLY A 325 15.45 34.56 -15.58
C GLY A 325 15.39 35.45 -14.33
N LYS A 326 15.65 34.85 -13.16
CA LYS A 326 16.78 35.13 -12.23
C LYS A 326 16.42 34.76 -10.79
N ILE A 327 17.31 33.99 -10.18
CA ILE A 327 17.36 33.61 -8.77
C ILE A 327 17.95 34.77 -7.97
N ASP A 328 17.41 35.11 -6.80
CA ASP A 328 18.18 35.20 -5.55
C ASP A 328 17.35 35.47 -4.27
N LYS A 329 17.70 34.66 -3.25
CA LYS A 329 17.88 34.85 -1.78
C LYS A 329 16.77 35.32 -0.80
N GLN A 330 16.70 34.52 0.28
CA GLN A 330 16.15 34.70 1.65
C GLN A 330 16.85 35.83 2.46
N PRO A 331 16.27 36.37 3.57
CA PRO A 331 16.37 35.75 4.91
C PRO A 331 15.18 35.91 5.90
N GLU A 332 14.92 34.81 6.64
CA GLU A 332 14.76 34.60 8.11
C GLU A 332 13.87 35.42 9.09
N ASN A 333 13.20 34.59 9.94
CA ASN A 333 12.88 34.67 11.39
C ASN A 333 11.61 35.38 11.94
N SER A 334 10.76 34.59 12.62
CA SER A 334 10.61 34.61 14.09
C SER A 334 9.72 33.46 14.64
N LEU A 335 10.19 32.86 15.74
CA LEU A 335 9.63 31.77 16.57
C LEU A 335 8.19 31.99 17.06
N ASP A 336 7.38 30.94 17.20
CA ASP A 336 7.22 30.08 18.40
C ASP A 336 5.90 29.28 18.33
N LEU A 337 5.76 28.26 19.17
CA LEU A 337 4.64 27.34 19.44
C LEU A 337 4.92 25.88 19.07
N GLN A 338 5.88 25.33 19.81
CA GLN A 338 5.84 23.92 20.22
C GLN A 338 4.65 23.69 21.18
N GLN A 339 3.79 22.72 20.88
CA GLN A 339 3.62 21.54 21.74
C GLN A 339 2.66 20.50 21.11
N GLN A 340 3.20 19.29 20.96
CA GLN A 340 2.55 17.97 20.93
C GLN A 340 1.60 17.65 19.76
N ALA A 341 2.20 17.39 18.60
CA ALA A 341 1.77 16.34 17.69
C ALA A 341 3.05 15.64 17.18
N LEU A 342 3.11 14.30 17.19
CA LEU A 342 4.20 13.55 16.57
C LEU A 342 4.28 13.97 15.08
N ALA A 343 5.25 14.82 14.77
CA ALA A 343 5.40 15.44 13.46
C ALA A 343 5.84 14.39 12.43
N PHE A 344 5.26 14.46 11.23
CA PHE A 344 5.84 13.80 10.07
C PHE A 344 7.22 14.43 9.81
N PRO A 345 8.23 13.64 9.38
CA PRO A 345 9.56 14.18 9.18
C PRO A 345 9.55 15.28 8.11
N ILE A 346 10.33 16.34 8.36
CA ILE A 346 10.48 17.46 7.42
C ILE A 346 11.28 16.94 6.21
N GLY A 347 10.66 17.00 5.03
CA GLY A 347 11.23 16.45 3.79
C GLY A 347 12.12 17.44 3.06
N GLY A 348 13.26 16.95 2.58
CA GLY A 348 14.18 17.68 1.68
C GLY A 348 14.80 16.76 0.63
N SER A 349 15.86 17.21 -0.05
CA SER A 349 16.65 16.34 -0.93
C SER A 349 18.11 16.75 -0.97
N VAL A 350 18.99 15.79 -1.28
CA VAL A 350 20.42 15.97 -1.55
C VAL A 350 20.76 15.25 -2.85
N SER A 351 21.66 15.81 -3.66
CA SER A 351 22.07 15.18 -4.92
C SER A 351 23.58 14.94 -4.96
N ALA A 352 23.98 13.75 -5.41
CA ALA A 352 25.37 13.37 -5.63
C ALA A 352 25.44 12.28 -6.70
N GLY A 353 26.54 12.22 -7.46
CA GLY A 353 26.72 11.18 -8.48
C GLY A 353 25.61 11.12 -9.54
N GLY A 354 24.96 12.25 -9.84
CA GLY A 354 23.83 12.32 -10.78
C GLY A 354 22.51 11.74 -10.24
N LYS A 355 22.44 11.38 -8.96
CA LYS A 355 21.25 10.87 -8.28
C LYS A 355 20.75 11.86 -7.24
N THR A 356 19.44 11.88 -7.01
CA THR A 356 18.78 12.71 -5.99
C THR A 356 18.16 11.80 -4.94
N TYR A 357 18.56 12.01 -3.69
CA TYR A 357 18.08 11.30 -2.52
C TYR A 357 17.13 12.21 -1.74
N ARG A 358 16.00 11.68 -1.30
CA ARG A 358 15.12 12.37 -0.37
C ARG A 358 15.78 12.38 1.00
N THR A 359 15.48 13.40 1.78
CA THR A 359 15.94 13.50 3.16
C THR A 359 14.78 13.60 4.14
N LEU A 360 15.00 13.12 5.36
CA LEU A 360 14.05 13.12 6.46
C LEU A 360 14.69 13.77 7.68
N GLN A 361 13.96 14.66 8.33
CA GLN A 361 14.31 15.20 9.64
C GLN A 361 13.17 14.91 10.60
N PHE A 362 13.38 14.03 11.58
CA PHE A 362 12.31 13.57 12.48
C PHE A 362 11.92 14.62 13.53
N GLU A 363 12.82 15.54 13.85
CA GLU A 363 12.60 16.61 14.82
C GLU A 363 13.10 17.94 14.27
N ALA A 364 12.47 19.06 14.68
CA ALA A 364 12.93 20.38 14.29
C ALA A 364 14.35 20.62 14.85
N ASN A 365 15.33 20.85 13.97
CA ASN A 365 16.77 20.95 14.26
C ASN A 365 17.48 19.62 14.57
N GLY A 366 16.81 18.47 14.39
CA GLY A 366 17.42 17.15 14.49
C GLY A 366 18.34 16.82 13.31
N PRO A 367 19.04 15.69 13.35
CA PRO A 367 19.86 15.25 12.23
C PRO A 367 19.01 14.94 11.00
N ILE A 368 19.58 15.18 9.82
CA ILE A 368 18.92 14.95 8.52
C ILE A 368 19.39 13.61 7.96
N TRP A 369 18.48 12.67 7.76
CA TRP A 369 18.74 11.33 7.23
C TRP A 369 18.45 11.26 5.74
N ILE A 370 19.15 10.42 4.97
CA ILE A 370 18.64 10.01 3.65
C ILE A 370 17.50 9.00 3.79
N ALA A 371 16.45 9.19 3.00
CA ALA A 371 15.22 8.37 3.01
C ALA A 371 15.29 7.16 2.07
N GLN A 372 16.40 7.00 1.33
CA GLN A 372 16.66 5.85 0.47
C GLN A 372 18.03 5.26 0.76
N ASN A 373 18.21 3.98 0.46
CA ASN A 373 19.52 3.34 0.49
C ASN A 373 20.44 4.05 -0.51
N LEU A 374 21.65 4.37 -0.08
CA LEU A 374 22.60 5.07 -0.93
C LEU A 374 22.97 4.23 -2.16
N ASP A 375 23.04 4.85 -3.34
CA ASP A 375 23.39 4.20 -4.60
C ASP A 375 24.48 5.02 -5.33
N LEU A 376 25.56 5.33 -4.61
CA LEU A 376 26.76 5.95 -5.17
C LEU A 376 27.79 4.88 -5.45
N GLU A 377 28.26 4.83 -6.69
CA GLU A 377 29.31 3.91 -7.07
C GLU A 377 30.66 4.39 -6.52
N VAL A 378 31.21 3.60 -5.61
CA VAL A 378 32.57 3.77 -5.08
C VAL A 378 33.31 2.44 -5.13
N LYS A 379 34.63 2.48 -4.91
CA LYS A 379 35.43 1.26 -4.76
C LYS A 379 34.85 0.40 -3.63
N GLU A 380 34.74 -0.91 -3.87
CA GLU A 380 34.14 -1.89 -2.93
C GLU A 380 32.66 -1.62 -2.62
N SER A 381 31.90 -1.29 -3.67
CA SER A 381 30.44 -1.24 -3.63
C SER A 381 29.82 -2.05 -4.77
N TRP A 382 28.72 -2.74 -4.49
CA TRP A 382 28.08 -3.68 -5.42
C TRP A 382 26.57 -3.50 -5.45
N CYS A 383 25.98 -3.79 -6.61
CA CYS A 383 24.56 -4.13 -6.64
C CYS A 383 24.36 -5.55 -6.12
N TYR A 384 23.23 -5.83 -5.50
CA TYR A 384 22.89 -7.22 -5.16
C TYR A 384 22.92 -8.09 -6.42
N GLU A 385 23.62 -9.23 -6.39
CA GLU A 385 23.87 -10.10 -7.55
C GLU A 385 24.55 -9.42 -8.73
N ASP A 386 25.28 -8.32 -8.49
CA ASP A 386 25.92 -7.50 -9.53
C ASP A 386 24.92 -7.01 -10.60
N ASN A 387 23.63 -6.94 -10.26
CA ASN A 387 22.55 -6.54 -11.16
C ASN A 387 22.19 -5.05 -10.95
N PRO A 388 22.42 -4.17 -11.94
CA PRO A 388 22.13 -2.74 -11.83
C PRO A 388 20.69 -2.41 -11.41
N LYS A 389 19.70 -3.24 -11.77
CA LYS A 389 18.30 -3.03 -11.36
C LYS A 389 18.11 -3.13 -9.85
N ASN A 390 18.89 -3.98 -9.19
CA ASN A 390 18.84 -4.14 -7.74
C ASN A 390 19.41 -2.90 -7.04
N CYS A 391 20.38 -2.21 -7.64
CA CYS A 391 20.84 -0.91 -7.14
C CYS A 391 19.75 0.16 -7.22
N GLU A 392 19.02 0.23 -8.33
CA GLU A 392 17.95 1.22 -8.51
C GLU A 392 16.83 1.07 -7.47
N GLN A 393 16.52 -0.16 -7.08
CA GLN A 393 15.42 -0.46 -6.16
C GLN A 393 15.85 -0.53 -4.69
N TYR A 394 17.00 -1.15 -4.39
CA TYR A 394 17.43 -1.47 -3.02
C TYR A 394 18.70 -0.72 -2.59
N GLY A 395 19.27 0.11 -3.46
CA GLY A 395 20.56 0.75 -3.26
C GLY A 395 21.74 -0.22 -3.39
N ARG A 396 22.95 0.31 -3.17
CA ARG A 396 24.18 -0.47 -3.20
C ARG A 396 24.51 -1.07 -1.84
N LEU A 397 25.29 -2.15 -1.89
CA LEU A 397 25.95 -2.75 -0.75
C LEU A 397 27.40 -2.28 -0.71
N TYR A 398 27.84 -1.83 0.46
CA TYR A 398 29.15 -1.22 0.69
C TYR A 398 29.89 -1.97 1.79
N THR A 399 31.20 -2.12 1.65
CA THR A 399 32.06 -2.34 2.84
C THR A 399 31.94 -1.16 3.82
N TRP A 400 32.30 -1.35 5.08
CA TRP A 400 32.17 -0.28 6.07
C TRP A 400 33.01 0.96 5.70
N GLN A 401 34.22 0.77 5.17
CA GLN A 401 35.07 1.88 4.71
C GLN A 401 34.49 2.59 3.48
N SER A 402 33.96 1.82 2.51
CA SER A 402 33.34 2.41 1.32
C SER A 402 32.03 3.12 1.63
N ALA A 403 31.28 2.66 2.64
CA ALA A 403 30.09 3.33 3.16
C ALA A 403 30.41 4.71 3.73
N GLN A 404 31.48 4.82 4.53
CA GLN A 404 31.94 6.12 5.05
C GLN A 404 32.33 7.07 3.93
N GLU A 405 33.05 6.58 2.93
CA GLU A 405 33.46 7.37 1.77
C GLU A 405 32.26 7.82 0.94
N ALA A 406 31.35 6.91 0.64
CA ALA A 406 30.14 7.19 -0.15
C ALA A 406 29.27 8.25 0.53
N CYS A 407 29.09 8.19 1.86
CA CYS A 407 28.35 9.23 2.58
C CYS A 407 29.01 10.61 2.48
N LYS A 408 30.35 10.71 2.52
CA LYS A 408 31.06 12.00 2.38
C LYS A 408 30.84 12.64 1.01
N GLN A 409 30.63 11.82 -0.03
CA GLN A 409 30.36 12.31 -1.39
C GLN A 409 28.99 13.01 -1.55
N LEU A 410 28.08 12.86 -0.58
CA LEU A 410 26.84 13.65 -0.53
C LEU A 410 27.09 15.14 -0.21
N GLY A 411 28.30 15.50 0.22
CA GLY A 411 28.72 16.87 0.49
C GLY A 411 29.04 17.11 1.97
N ALA A 412 29.34 18.36 2.31
CA ALA A 412 29.79 18.73 3.64
C ALA A 412 28.77 18.34 4.73
N GLY A 413 29.27 17.68 5.78
CA GLY A 413 28.48 17.26 6.94
C GLY A 413 27.78 15.91 6.81
N TRP A 414 27.75 15.30 5.62
CA TRP A 414 27.20 13.95 5.44
C TRP A 414 28.19 12.87 5.88
N ARG A 415 27.71 11.91 6.66
CA ARG A 415 28.49 10.79 7.19
C ARG A 415 27.60 9.58 7.48
N LEU A 416 28.21 8.46 7.83
CA LEU A 416 27.45 7.40 8.50
C LEU A 416 26.97 7.87 9.88
N PRO A 417 25.76 7.48 10.30
CA PRO A 417 25.23 7.79 11.62
C PRO A 417 26.05 7.08 12.70
N THR A 418 26.20 7.70 13.87
CA THR A 418 26.81 7.04 15.02
C THR A 418 25.84 6.03 15.63
N ASP A 419 26.37 5.19 16.51
CA ASP A 419 25.58 4.25 17.27
C ASP A 419 24.49 4.93 18.11
N ALA A 420 24.84 6.03 18.77
CA ALA A 420 23.91 6.82 19.56
C ALA A 420 22.75 7.37 18.71
N GLU A 421 23.03 7.89 17.51
CA GLU A 421 22.01 8.46 16.61
C GLU A 421 21.04 7.39 16.09
N TRP A 422 21.55 6.20 15.76
CA TRP A 422 20.69 5.09 15.36
C TRP A 422 19.85 4.54 16.52
N LYS A 423 20.43 4.43 17.72
CA LYS A 423 19.72 4.03 18.93
C LYS A 423 18.62 5.03 19.28
N GLU A 424 18.92 6.32 19.18
CA GLU A 424 17.94 7.40 19.39
C GLU A 424 16.79 7.29 18.38
N LEU A 425 17.10 7.09 17.09
CA LEU A 425 16.09 6.85 16.06
C LEU A 425 15.22 5.64 16.41
N ALA A 426 15.81 4.49 16.74
CA ALA A 426 15.07 3.27 17.09
C ALA A 426 14.19 3.49 18.34
N ASN A 427 14.73 4.10 19.39
CA ASN A 427 14.01 4.39 20.63
C ASN A 427 12.81 5.33 20.41
N SER A 428 12.92 6.29 19.48
CA SER A 428 11.81 7.18 19.13
C SER A 428 10.60 6.46 18.53
N PHE A 429 10.79 5.22 18.02
CA PHE A 429 9.76 4.42 17.37
C PHE A 429 9.36 3.15 18.10
N GLY A 430 10.00 2.83 19.21
CA GLY A 430 9.66 1.68 20.01
C GLY A 430 10.85 1.08 20.74
N GLY A 431 12.05 1.14 20.16
CA GLY A 431 13.25 0.48 20.66
C GLY A 431 13.84 -0.57 19.70
N TYR A 432 14.73 -1.42 20.19
CA TYR A 432 15.46 -2.42 19.41
C TYR A 432 16.01 -3.54 20.31
N TYR A 433 16.30 -4.70 19.73
CA TYR A 433 17.04 -5.76 20.41
C TYR A 433 18.54 -5.51 20.30
N ASP A 434 19.27 -5.51 21.41
CA ASP A 434 20.72 -5.31 21.47
C ASP A 434 21.44 -6.65 21.67
N ALA A 435 22.11 -7.14 20.62
CA ALA A 435 22.82 -8.42 20.65
C ALA A 435 24.04 -8.41 21.59
N GLU A 436 24.57 -7.24 21.92
CA GLU A 436 25.70 -7.11 22.86
C GLU A 436 25.30 -7.48 24.28
N THR A 437 24.09 -7.08 24.68
CA THR A 437 23.56 -7.28 26.03
C THR A 437 22.54 -8.41 26.10
N ASP A 438 22.17 -8.97 24.95
CA ASP A 438 21.13 -9.98 24.76
C ASP A 438 19.76 -9.56 25.33
N LYS A 439 19.36 -8.30 25.07
CA LYS A 439 18.14 -7.72 25.64
C LYS A 439 17.39 -6.82 24.67
N ASP A 440 16.07 -6.85 24.78
CA ASP A 440 15.20 -5.83 24.20
C ASP A 440 15.33 -4.52 24.97
N VAL A 441 15.68 -3.46 24.27
CA VAL A 441 15.51 -2.08 24.71
C VAL A 441 14.16 -1.62 24.15
N GLY A 442 13.13 -1.51 24.98
CA GLY A 442 11.78 -1.14 24.54
C GLY A 442 11.04 -2.27 23.80
N ASP A 443 10.41 -1.94 22.67
CA ASP A 443 9.61 -2.81 21.81
C ASP A 443 10.18 -2.79 20.38
N PRO A 444 11.09 -3.73 20.06
CA PRO A 444 11.76 -3.81 18.76
C PRO A 444 10.81 -3.96 17.57
N LYS A 445 9.62 -4.52 17.80
CA LYS A 445 8.63 -4.77 16.75
C LYS A 445 7.94 -3.50 16.32
N LYS A 446 7.64 -2.58 17.25
CA LYS A 446 7.09 -1.26 16.91
C LYS A 446 8.03 -0.44 16.04
N SER A 447 9.33 -0.47 16.34
CA SER A 447 10.32 0.22 15.51
C SER A 447 10.44 -0.38 14.12
N TYR A 448 10.43 -1.71 14.03
CA TYR A 448 10.39 -2.39 12.74
C TYR A 448 9.16 -1.93 11.93
N GLU A 449 7.96 -2.06 12.48
CA GLU A 449 6.71 -1.64 11.84
C GLU A 449 6.72 -0.16 11.43
N ALA A 450 7.38 0.73 12.20
CA ALA A 450 7.44 2.15 11.91
C ALA A 450 8.46 2.54 10.83
N LEU A 451 9.55 1.80 10.70
CA LEU A 451 10.72 2.19 9.91
C LEU A 451 10.91 1.39 8.60
N VAL A 452 10.22 0.26 8.42
CA VAL A 452 10.21 -0.48 7.14
C VAL A 452 9.47 0.27 6.03
N GLU A 453 9.53 -0.27 4.80
CA GLU A 453 8.86 0.27 3.61
C GLU A 453 7.40 0.66 3.85
N ASP A 454 6.66 -0.17 4.58
CA ASP A 454 5.23 0.03 4.93
C ASP A 454 5.02 0.85 6.23
N GLY A 455 6.10 1.39 6.79
CA GLY A 455 6.08 2.16 8.02
C GLY A 455 5.64 3.61 7.81
N ASN A 456 4.75 4.09 8.68
CA ASN A 456 4.10 5.42 8.63
C ASN A 456 5.05 6.64 8.77
N ARG A 457 6.37 6.44 8.69
CA ARG A 457 7.40 7.43 9.03
C ARG A 457 8.37 7.74 7.89
N GLY A 458 8.21 7.10 6.72
CA GLY A 458 8.93 7.46 5.49
C GLY A 458 10.39 7.03 5.40
N PHE A 459 10.94 6.39 6.45
CA PHE A 459 12.32 5.87 6.49
C PHE A 459 12.54 4.74 5.47
N ALA A 460 11.51 3.91 5.25
CA ALA A 460 11.45 2.89 4.21
C ALA A 460 12.70 1.98 4.18
N ALA A 461 12.97 1.29 5.28
CA ALA A 461 14.04 0.31 5.33
C ALA A 461 13.70 -0.90 4.43
N PHE A 462 14.44 -1.04 3.34
CA PHE A 462 14.30 -2.11 2.36
C PHE A 462 15.06 -3.39 2.76
N PRO A 463 14.53 -4.58 2.43
CA PRO A 463 15.21 -5.86 2.65
C PRO A 463 16.22 -6.18 1.53
N GLY A 464 17.27 -5.35 1.40
CA GLY A 464 18.27 -5.46 0.32
C GLY A 464 19.30 -6.58 0.46
N GLY A 465 19.24 -7.39 1.53
CA GLY A 465 20.22 -8.43 1.81
C GLY A 465 21.63 -7.90 2.12
N TYR A 466 22.64 -8.76 2.03
CA TYR A 466 24.04 -8.40 2.20
C TYR A 466 24.97 -9.24 1.30
N ARG A 467 26.24 -8.83 1.20
CA ARG A 467 27.31 -9.53 0.46
C ARG A 467 28.39 -10.05 1.41
N ASN A 468 28.75 -11.33 1.30
CA ASN A 468 29.82 -11.95 2.08
C ASN A 468 31.21 -11.56 1.56
N LEU A 469 32.24 -11.88 2.35
CA LEU A 469 33.65 -11.69 1.99
C LEU A 469 34.05 -12.48 0.71
N ASP A 470 33.51 -13.69 0.54
CA ASP A 470 33.75 -14.53 -0.63
C ASP A 470 33.02 -14.03 -1.90
N GLY A 471 32.19 -13.01 -1.76
CA GLY A 471 31.43 -12.38 -2.82
C GLY A 471 30.05 -12.93 -3.10
N SER A 472 29.62 -13.97 -2.37
CA SER A 472 28.24 -14.45 -2.42
C SER A 472 27.26 -13.44 -1.80
N PHE A 473 26.02 -13.45 -2.28
CA PHE A 473 24.95 -12.58 -1.82
C PHE A 473 23.89 -13.40 -1.08
N ASN A 474 23.37 -12.91 0.04
CA ASN A 474 22.41 -13.65 0.87
C ASN A 474 21.23 -12.77 1.34
N TYR A 475 20.12 -13.44 1.66
CA TYR A 475 18.94 -12.91 2.36
C TYR A 475 18.23 -11.70 1.72
N PHE A 476 18.32 -11.58 0.40
CA PHE A 476 17.51 -10.60 -0.34
C PHE A 476 16.01 -10.84 -0.17
N GLY A 477 15.25 -9.75 -0.05
CA GLY A 477 13.82 -9.78 0.22
C GLY A 477 13.46 -10.21 1.65
N GLN A 478 14.44 -10.65 2.45
CA GLN A 478 14.21 -11.12 3.81
C GLN A 478 14.76 -10.15 4.85
N TYR A 479 15.98 -9.63 4.68
CA TYR A 479 16.63 -8.81 5.71
C TYR A 479 17.21 -7.53 5.12
N GLY A 480 17.09 -6.44 5.88
CA GLY A 480 17.74 -5.16 5.56
C GLY A 480 18.89 -4.90 6.53
N TYR A 481 20.10 -4.68 6.03
CA TYR A 481 21.30 -4.46 6.84
C TYR A 481 21.86 -3.07 6.64
N TYR A 482 22.08 -2.32 7.71
CA TYR A 482 22.41 -0.90 7.67
C TYR A 482 23.64 -0.59 8.51
N TRP A 483 24.72 -0.12 7.86
CA TRP A 483 25.93 0.24 8.56
C TRP A 483 25.75 1.40 9.54
N ILE A 484 26.41 1.29 10.69
CA ILE A 484 26.64 2.38 11.66
C ILE A 484 28.10 2.82 11.52
N GLY A 485 28.37 4.12 11.62
CA GLY A 485 29.70 4.70 11.55
C GLY A 485 30.56 4.48 12.80
N THR A 486 30.00 3.91 13.86
CA THR A 486 30.72 3.55 15.09
C THR A 486 31.37 2.18 14.94
N GLU A 487 32.68 2.15 15.13
CA GLU A 487 33.48 0.94 15.18
C GLU A 487 33.22 0.16 16.48
N GLN A 488 33.19 -1.17 16.40
CA GLN A 488 33.18 -2.02 17.59
C GLN A 488 34.62 -2.37 17.99
N ASP A 489 35.40 -2.84 17.02
CA ASP A 489 36.82 -3.11 17.16
C ASP A 489 37.54 -3.04 15.81
N ALA A 490 38.82 -3.42 15.76
CA ALA A 490 39.64 -3.36 14.56
C ALA A 490 39.03 -4.10 13.34
N GLN A 491 38.30 -5.19 13.56
CA GLN A 491 37.72 -6.04 12.51
C GLN A 491 36.23 -5.77 12.27
N ASP A 492 35.50 -5.42 13.32
CA ASP A 492 34.03 -5.35 13.30
C ASP A 492 33.49 -3.93 13.48
N ALA A 493 32.34 -3.68 12.87
CA ALA A 493 31.57 -2.46 13.07
C ALA A 493 30.10 -2.77 13.37
N TRP A 494 29.42 -1.83 14.00
CA TRP A 494 28.01 -1.98 14.33
C TRP A 494 27.12 -1.80 13.09
N TYR A 495 26.00 -2.52 13.09
CA TYR A 495 24.93 -2.38 12.10
C TYR A 495 23.56 -2.61 12.74
N PHE A 496 22.55 -1.95 12.18
CA PHE A 496 21.16 -2.33 12.42
C PHE A 496 20.70 -3.33 11.37
N TYR A 497 19.94 -4.33 11.79
CA TYR A 497 19.28 -5.24 10.87
C TYR A 497 17.78 -5.33 11.14
N PHE A 498 17.02 -5.35 10.05
CA PHE A 498 15.57 -5.46 10.02
C PHE A 498 15.22 -6.89 9.65
N ASN A 499 14.55 -7.60 10.55
CA ASN A 499 14.17 -8.99 10.36
C ASN A 499 12.72 -9.09 9.88
N SER A 500 12.48 -9.39 8.59
CA SER A 500 11.10 -9.52 8.09
C SER A 500 10.37 -10.77 8.57
N LEU A 501 11.09 -11.81 9.00
CA LEU A 501 10.47 -13.04 9.48
C LEU A 501 9.92 -12.89 10.90
N SER A 502 10.67 -12.24 11.80
CA SER A 502 10.23 -11.96 13.17
C SER A 502 9.56 -10.61 13.33
N GLY A 503 9.72 -9.70 12.36
CA GLY A 503 9.23 -8.32 12.40
C GLY A 503 9.96 -7.47 13.44
N GLY A 504 11.24 -7.70 13.68
CA GLY A 504 12.02 -7.02 14.73
C GLY A 504 13.16 -6.16 14.18
N LEU A 505 13.42 -5.03 14.85
CA LEU A 505 14.61 -4.21 14.65
C LEU A 505 15.68 -4.59 15.66
N SER A 506 16.92 -4.73 15.22
CA SER A 506 17.97 -5.25 16.09
C SER A 506 19.34 -4.72 15.72
N ARG A 507 20.24 -4.65 16.70
CA ARG A 507 21.59 -4.11 16.59
C ARG A 507 22.62 -5.21 16.80
N HIS A 508 23.57 -5.33 15.88
CA HIS A 508 24.60 -6.38 15.86
C HIS A 508 25.95 -5.81 15.41
N ALA A 509 27.03 -6.52 15.72
CA ALA A 509 28.36 -6.25 15.18
C ALA A 509 28.74 -7.28 14.11
N GLY A 510 29.58 -6.90 13.16
CA GLY A 510 30.15 -7.84 12.20
C GLY A 510 31.19 -7.23 11.27
N GLY A 511 31.85 -8.10 10.52
CA GLY A 511 33.05 -7.76 9.76
C GLY A 511 32.88 -6.58 8.81
N LYS A 512 33.81 -5.61 8.91
CA LYS A 512 33.86 -4.38 8.08
C LYS A 512 33.97 -4.66 6.58
N SER A 513 34.39 -5.85 6.19
CA SER A 513 34.57 -6.31 4.81
C SER A 513 33.31 -6.84 4.12
N TYR A 514 32.21 -7.02 4.86
CA TYR A 514 30.92 -7.43 4.30
C TYR A 514 30.22 -6.24 3.61
N GLY A 515 29.46 -6.53 2.55
CA GLY A 515 28.66 -5.52 1.86
C GLY A 515 27.29 -5.34 2.53
N ARG A 516 26.97 -4.16 3.08
CA ARG A 516 25.65 -3.82 3.64
C ARG A 516 25.14 -2.48 3.09
N SER A 517 23.84 -2.24 3.24
CA SER A 517 23.21 -0.98 2.82
C SER A 517 23.61 0.18 3.74
N CYS A 518 23.44 1.41 3.26
CA CYS A 518 23.84 2.62 3.99
C CYS A 518 22.73 3.67 4.00
N ARG A 519 22.53 4.31 5.15
CA ARG A 519 21.73 5.52 5.34
C ARG A 519 22.61 6.60 5.94
N CYS A 520 22.98 7.59 5.13
CA CYS A 520 23.80 8.71 5.57
C CYS A 520 22.98 9.73 6.36
N LEU A 521 23.67 10.46 7.22
CA LEU A 521 23.14 11.47 8.11
C LEU A 521 23.97 12.75 7.98
N GLN A 522 23.29 13.90 7.95
CA GLN A 522 23.88 15.23 7.97
C GLN A 522 23.53 15.92 9.29
N GLY A 523 24.55 16.26 10.07
CA GLY A 523 24.40 16.88 11.39
C GLY A 523 25.66 16.76 12.24
N ALA A 524 25.84 17.66 13.22
CA ALA A 524 26.92 17.55 14.19
C ALA A 524 26.75 16.24 14.99
N PRO A 525 27.82 15.49 15.27
CA PRO A 525 27.72 14.29 16.11
C PRO A 525 27.09 14.66 17.45
N SER A 526 26.01 13.97 17.83
CA SER A 526 25.54 14.02 19.21
C SER A 526 26.60 13.37 20.10
N ASN A 527 27.39 14.20 20.78
CA ASN A 527 28.20 13.72 21.90
C ASN A 527 27.23 13.45 23.03
N GLY A 528 26.73 12.21 23.12
CA GLY A 528 25.88 11.76 24.21
C GLY A 528 26.53 12.17 25.54
N ILE A 529 25.79 12.91 26.36
CA ILE A 529 26.12 13.05 27.77
C ILE A 529 25.69 11.72 28.40
N ASP A 530 26.69 10.99 28.87
CA ASP A 530 26.59 9.74 29.65
C ASP A 530 25.71 9.91 30.91
#